data_AF-A0A933MV36-F1
#
_entry.id   AF-A0A933MV36-F1
#
_cell.length_a   1.000
_cell.length_b   1.000
_cell.length_c   1.000
_cell.angle_alpha   90.00
_cell.angle_beta   90.00
_cell.angle_gamma   90.00
#
_symmetry.space_group_name_H-M   'P 1'
#
loop_
_entity.id
_entity.type
_entity.pdbx_description
1 polymer ?
#
loop_
_entity_poly.entity_id
_entity_poly.type
_entity_poly.pdbx_seq_one_letter_code
_entity_poly.pdbx_strand_id
1 'polypeptide(L)' 'GLGKLVKINRAARMGRNPATGEQIQIKAKTVVKFKVAKAAKEAVL' A
#
# COMPACT_ATOMS: atom_id res chain seq x y z
N GLY A 1 -19.77 -9.34 -0.89
CA GLY A 1 -19.36 -8.03 -0.34
C GLY A 1 -18.22 -7.45 -1.17
N LEU A 2 -17.95 -6.15 -1.07
CA LEU A 2 -17.03 -5.42 -1.97
C LEU A 2 -15.54 -5.71 -1.71
N GLY A 3 -15.16 -5.99 -0.46
CA GLY A 3 -13.77 -6.25 -0.08
C GLY A 3 -13.53 -6.11 1.41
N LYS A 4 -12.26 -6.23 1.83
CA LYS A 4 -11.82 -6.12 3.22
C LYS A 4 -10.73 -5.05 3.36
N LEU A 5 -10.86 -4.19 4.38
CA LEU A 5 -9.79 -3.32 4.83
C LEU A 5 -8.85 -4.09 5.75
N VAL A 6 -7.56 -4.09 5.43
CA VAL A 6 -6.52 -4.78 6.18
C VAL A 6 -5.40 -3.81 6.55
N LYS A 7 -4.90 -3.94 7.78
CA LYS A 7 -3.70 -3.23 8.23
C LYS A 7 -2.46 -3.96 7.70
N ILE A 8 -1.49 -3.21 7.18
CA ILE A 8 -0.22 -3.74 6.71
C ILE A 8 0.91 -2.93 7.33
N ASN A 9 1.82 -3.62 7.99
CA ASN A 9 3.04 -3.01 8.49
C ASN A 9 4.05 -2.93 7.36
N ARG A 10 4.48 -1.72 7.01
CA ARG A 10 5.60 -1.48 6.11
C ARG A 10 6.86 -1.26 6.94
N ALA A 11 7.87 -2.08 6.73
CA ALA A 11 9.17 -1.94 7.38
C ALA A 11 9.87 -0.64 6.95
N ALA A 12 10.82 -0.21 7.77
CA ALA A 12 11.68 0.91 7.42
C ALA A 12 12.49 0.56 6.16
N ARG A 13 12.61 1.50 5.23
CA ARG A 13 13.31 1.29 3.96
C ARG A 13 13.90 2.59 3.44
N MET A 14 14.92 2.47 2.61
CA MET A 14 15.44 3.60 1.85
C MET A 14 14.55 3.84 0.63
N GLY A 15 14.04 5.06 0.50
CA GLY A 15 13.32 5.53 -0.68
C GLY A 15 14.09 6.65 -1.38
N ARG A 16 13.55 7.14 -2.49
CA ARG A 16 14.07 8.32 -3.20
C ARG A 16 13.04 9.43 -3.16
N ASN A 17 13.50 10.67 -3.01
CA ASN A 17 12.67 11.83 -3.26
C ASN A 17 12.32 11.89 -4.75
N PRO A 18 11.04 11.85 -5.16
CA PRO A 18 10.66 11.95 -6.56
C PRO A 18 11.09 13.26 -7.23
N ALA A 19 11.26 14.34 -6.46
CA ALA A 19 11.62 15.65 -7.00
C ALA A 19 13.13 15.86 -7.14
N THR A 20 13.94 15.37 -6.20
CA THR A 20 15.39 15.65 -6.14
C THR A 20 16.28 14.44 -6.33
N GLY A 21 15.73 13.22 -6.28
CA GLY A 21 16.51 11.98 -6.44
C GLY A 21 17.39 11.61 -5.24
N GLU A 22 17.35 12.39 -4.17
CA GLU A 22 18.06 12.11 -2.91
C GLU A 22 17.48 10.88 -2.21
N GLN A 23 18.34 10.12 -1.53
CA GLN A 23 17.90 8.98 -0.73
C GLN A 23 17.33 9.47 0.60
N ILE A 24 16.09 9.06 0.90
CA ILE A 24 15.39 9.40 2.15
C ILE A 24 15.08 8.11 2.90
N GLN A 25 15.36 8.10 4.20
CA GLN A 25 14.97 6.99 5.07
C GLN A 25 13.48 7.08 5.42
N ILE A 26 12.69 6.13 4.94
CA ILE A 26 11.27 6.02 5.23
C ILE A 26 11.11 5.15 6.48
N LYS A 27 10.61 5.74 7.57
CA LYS A 27 10.34 5.03 8.82
C LYS A 27 9.29 3.93 8.64
N ALA A 28 9.35 2.91 9.50
CA ALA A 28 8.33 1.88 9.55
C ALA A 28 6.97 2.51 9.89
N LYS A 29 5.92 2.10 9.17
CA LYS A 29 4.57 2.60 9.40
C LYS A 29 3.50 1.59 9.04
N THR A 30 2.37 1.66 9.74
CA THR A 30 1.19 0.86 9.45
C THR A 30 0.31 1.61 8.46
N VAL A 31 -0.05 0.96 7.36
CA VAL A 31 -0.95 1.51 6.34
C VAL A 31 -2.20 0.66 6.21
N VAL A 32 -3.31 1.27 5.79
CA VAL A 32 -4.53 0.54 5.45
C VAL A 32 -4.47 0.15 3.97
N LYS A 33 -4.76 -1.11 3.67
CA LYS A 33 -4.90 -1.63 2.30
C LYS A 33 -6.31 -2.18 2.13
N PHE A 34 -6.97 -1.84 1.02
CA PHE A 34 -8.21 -2.49 0.62
C PHE A 34 -7.89 -3.71 -0.24
N LYS A 35 -8.42 -4.87 0.15
CA LYS A 35 -8.42 -6.09 -0.66
C LYS A 35 -9.79 -6.26 -1.27
N VAL A 36 -9.89 -6.07 -2.58
CA VAL A 36 -11.13 -6.25 -3.35
C VAL A 36 -11.55 -7.72 -3.29
N ALA A 37 -12.85 -7.98 -3.10
CA ALA A 37 -13.39 -9.33 -3.10
C ALA A 37 -13.41 -9.92 -4.52
N LYS A 38 -13.32 -11.25 -4.63
CA LYS A 38 -13.34 -11.98 -5.91
C LYS A 38 -14.54 -11.57 -6.78
N ALA A 39 -15.75 -11.61 -6.22
CA ALA A 39 -16.98 -11.23 -6.92
C ALA A 39 -16.98 -9.79 -7.46
N ALA A 40 -16.37 -8.83 -6.74
CA ALA A 40 -16.27 -7.46 -7.21
C ALA A 40 -15.20 -7.28 -8.29
N LYS A 41 -14.15 -8.11 -8.28
CA LYS A 41 -13.10 -8.11 -9.30
C LYS A 41 -13.59 -8.71 -10.62
N GLU A 42 -14.37 -9.79 -10.54
CA GLU A 42 -14.95 -10.49 -11.71
C GLU A 42 -16.07 -9.70 -12.39
N ALA A 43 -16.74 -8.80 -11.68
CA ALA A 43 -17.79 -7.95 -12.26
C ALA A 43 -17.27 -6.71 -13.01
N VAL A 44 -15.98 -6.37 -12.86
CA VAL A 44 -15.38 -5.13 -13.42
C VAL A 44 -14.34 -5.43 -14.52
N LEU A 45 -13.82 -6.66 -14.58
CA LEU A 45 -12.93 -7.17 -15.61
C LEU A 45 -13.74 -7.86 -16.72
#